data_AF-A0A7C5WXZ0-F1
#
_entry.id   AF-A0A7C5WXZ0-F1
#
_cell.length_a   1.000
_cell.length_b   1.000
_cell.length_c   1.000
_cell.angle_alpha   90.00
_cell.angle_beta   90.00
_cell.angle_gamma   90.00
#
_symmetry.space_group_name_H-M   'P 1'
#
loop_
_entity.id
_entity.type
_entity.pdbx_description
1 polymer ?
#
loop_
_entity_poly.entity_id
_entity_poly.type
_entity_poly.pdbx_seq_one_letter_code
_entity_poly.pdbx_strand_id
1 'polypeptide(L)'
;MIIILNIMDTRIYLPPSMGYMQEYTKDKKKLAQEFEAILLKEFLKEAFKEFTNNKSFQERLYYDTFLENLSRHLALNGGVGIAQFILKNLKD
;
A
#
# COMPACT_ATOMS: atom_id res chain seq x y z
N MET A 1 -30.73 13.66 -36.30
CA MET A 1 -29.32 13.25 -36.12
C MET A 1 -29.13 12.96 -34.64
N ILE A 2 -29.14 11.67 -34.26
CA ILE A 2 -29.15 11.24 -32.86
C ILE A 2 -27.71 11.17 -32.38
N ILE A 3 -27.35 11.98 -31.39
CA ILE A 3 -26.06 11.93 -30.71
C ILE A 3 -26.18 10.83 -29.64
N ILE A 4 -25.54 9.69 -29.88
CA ILE A 4 -25.42 8.62 -28.88
C ILE A 4 -24.29 9.04 -27.92
N LEU A 5 -24.66 9.40 -26.69
CA LEU A 5 -23.73 9.54 -25.57
C LEU A 5 -23.09 8.18 -25.31
N ASN A 6 -21.81 8.03 -25.66
CA ASN A 6 -21.00 6.91 -25.21
C ASN A 6 -20.59 7.17 -23.76
N ILE A 7 -21.45 6.75 -22.82
CA ILE A 7 -21.15 6.72 -21.39
C ILE A 7 -20.14 5.58 -21.21
N MET A 8 -18.84 5.92 -21.26
CA MET A 8 -17.79 4.99 -20.90
C MET A 8 -17.96 4.62 -19.42
N ASP A 9 -18.34 3.36 -19.21
CA ASP A 9 -18.43 2.65 -17.94
C ASP A 9 -17.18 2.94 -17.10
N THR A 10 -17.33 3.74 -16.04
CA THR A 10 -16.28 4.09 -15.08
C THR A 10 -16.01 2.91 -14.15
N ARG A 11 -15.67 1.75 -14.74
CA ARG A 11 -14.98 0.71 -14.00
C ARG A 11 -13.60 1.27 -13.71
N ILE A 12 -13.39 1.66 -12.47
CA ILE A 12 -12.10 2.10 -11.95
C ILE A 12 -11.16 0.90 -12.08
N TYR A 13 -10.53 0.76 -13.25
CA TYR A 13 -9.39 -0.12 -13.43
C TYR A 13 -8.24 0.55 -12.67
N LEU A 14 -8.11 0.23 -11.39
CA LEU A 14 -6.86 0.46 -10.66
C LEU A 14 -5.81 -0.43 -11.36
N PRO A 15 -4.82 0.12 -12.07
CA PRO A 15 -3.72 -0.70 -12.56
C PRO A 15 -3.10 -1.38 -11.34
N PRO A 16 -2.73 -2.67 -11.42
CA PRO A 16 -1.99 -3.30 -10.33
C PRO A 16 -0.75 -2.46 -10.09
N SER A 17 -0.62 -1.85 -8.91
CA SER A 17 0.56 -1.07 -8.59
C SER A 17 1.75 -2.02 -8.61
N MET A 18 2.56 -1.95 -9.66
CA MET A 18 3.84 -2.64 -9.71
C MET A 18 4.76 -2.00 -8.67
N GLY A 19 4.73 -2.54 -7.45
CA GLY A 19 5.67 -2.22 -6.39
C GLY A 19 5.47 -0.85 -5.72
N TYR A 20 6.23 -0.67 -4.63
CA TYR A 20 6.44 0.61 -3.99
C TYR A 20 6.77 1.66 -5.03
N MET A 21 6.02 2.76 -5.01
CA MET A 21 6.01 3.77 -6.06
C MET A 21 7.42 4.30 -6.32
N GLN A 22 7.80 4.33 -7.60
CA GLN A 22 9.01 4.96 -8.15
C GLN A 22 8.94 6.50 -8.07
N GLU A 23 8.19 7.08 -7.14
CA GLU A 23 8.06 8.52 -6.97
C GLU A 23 9.09 9.01 -5.96
N TYR A 24 10.34 9.19 -6.41
CA TYR A 24 11.37 9.87 -5.63
C TYR A 24 10.87 11.26 -5.22
N THR A 25 10.51 11.41 -3.94
CA THR A 25 9.96 12.63 -3.38
C THR A 25 10.88 13.14 -2.27
N LYS A 26 11.15 14.46 -2.27
CA LYS A 26 11.96 15.11 -1.21
C LYS A 26 11.16 15.43 0.06
N ASP A 27 9.86 15.16 0.05
CA ASP A 27 8.98 15.39 1.19
C ASP A 27 9.23 14.32 2.25
N LYS A 28 9.90 14.74 3.35
CA LYS A 28 10.20 13.90 4.51
C LYS A 28 8.93 13.21 5.05
N LYS A 29 7.76 13.86 4.98
CA LYS A 29 6.50 13.31 5.49
C LYS A 29 6.02 12.13 4.67
N LYS A 30 5.98 12.27 3.34
CA LYS A 30 5.62 11.17 2.43
C LYS A 30 6.59 10.00 2.57
N LEU A 31 7.88 10.29 2.66
CA LEU A 31 8.92 9.27 2.81
C LEU A 31 8.77 8.49 4.13
N ALA A 32 8.43 9.17 5.23
CA ALA A 32 8.15 8.52 6.51
C ALA A 32 6.88 7.65 6.45
N GLN A 33 5.85 8.09 5.74
CA GLN A 33 4.62 7.30 5.53
C GLN A 33 4.87 6.06 4.67
N GLU A 34 5.68 6.18 3.62
CA GLU A 34 6.07 5.04 2.79
C GLU A 34 6.89 4.03 3.57
N PHE A 35 7.83 4.51 4.38
CA PHE A 35 8.59 3.66 5.29
C PHE A 35 7.67 2.91 6.27
N GLU A 36 6.71 3.61 6.89
CA GLU A 36 5.72 2.98 7.77
C GLU A 36 4.91 1.92 7.03
N ALA A 37 4.48 2.18 5.79
CA ALA A 37 3.75 1.20 4.98
C ALA A 37 4.58 -0.06 4.70
N ILE A 38 5.84 0.09 4.28
CA ILE A 38 6.75 -1.03 4.03
C ILE A 38 6.94 -1.86 5.30
N LEU A 39 7.24 -1.18 6.41
CA LEU A 39 7.50 -1.84 7.68
C LEU A 39 6.26 -2.59 8.19
N LEU A 40 5.08 -1.98 8.06
CA LEU A 40 3.82 -2.64 8.41
C LEU A 40 3.54 -3.84 7.52
N LYS A 41 3.83 -3.76 6.21
CA LYS A 41 3.67 -4.92 5.31
C LYS A 41 4.51 -6.09 5.80
N GLU A 42 5.79 -5.87 6.10
CA GLU A 42 6.68 -6.94 6.55
C GLU A 42 6.29 -7.50 7.91
N PHE A 43 5.87 -6.64 8.85
CA PHE A 43 5.38 -7.08 10.15
C PHE A 43 4.13 -7.96 10.02
N LEU A 44 3.19 -7.55 9.17
CA LEU A 44 1.99 -8.33 8.87
C LEU A 44 2.36 -9.63 8.16
N LYS A 45 3.28 -9.63 7.19
CA LYS A 45 3.70 -10.85 6.50
C LYS A 45 4.29 -11.88 7.44
N GLU A 46 5.13 -11.45 8.39
CA GLU A 46 5.66 -12.37 9.40
C GLU A 46 4.55 -12.87 10.35
N ALA A 47 3.64 -11.99 10.78
CA ALA A 47 2.50 -12.39 11.62
C ALA A 47 1.53 -13.37 10.93
N PHE A 48 1.32 -13.23 9.61
CA PHE A 48 0.42 -14.06 8.81
C PHE A 48 1.15 -15.20 8.08
N LYS A 49 2.42 -15.45 8.38
CA LYS A 49 3.25 -16.46 7.71
C LYS A 49 2.68 -17.86 7.83
N GLU A 50 2.19 -18.25 9.00
CA GLU A 50 1.59 -19.57 9.20
C GLU A 50 0.32 -19.77 8.35
N PHE A 51 -0.47 -18.71 8.15
CA PHE A 51 -1.68 -18.74 7.31
C PHE A 51 -1.37 -18.85 5.82
N THR A 52 -0.18 -18.45 5.39
CA THR A 52 0.23 -18.43 3.98
C THR A 52 1.13 -19.62 3.60
N ASN A 53 1.73 -20.31 4.56
CA ASN A 53 2.66 -21.44 4.31
C ASN A 53 2.05 -22.62 3.56
N ASN A 54 0.78 -22.95 3.80
CA ASN A 54 0.09 -24.09 3.17
C ASN A 54 -0.75 -23.68 1.94
N LYS A 55 -0.58 -22.45 1.45
CA LYS A 55 -1.36 -21.88 0.34
C LYS A 55 -0.62 -22.02 -0.99
N SER A 56 -1.38 -22.15 -2.06
CA SER A 56 -0.86 -22.15 -3.43
C SER A 56 -0.13 -20.84 -3.74
N PHE A 57 0.71 -20.83 -4.78
CA PHE A 57 1.40 -19.61 -5.22
C PHE A 57 0.42 -18.46 -5.52
N GLN A 58 -0.68 -18.76 -6.21
CA GLN A 58 -1.71 -17.77 -6.56
C GLN A 58 -2.34 -17.17 -5.31
N GLU A 59 -2.76 -18.01 -4.35
CA GLU A 59 -3.31 -17.53 -3.08
C GLU A 59 -2.31 -16.66 -2.33
N ARG A 60 -1.04 -17.05 -2.24
CA ARG A 60 0.01 -16.25 -1.60
C ARG A 60 0.17 -14.88 -2.25
N LEU A 61 0.05 -14.78 -3.56
CA LEU A 61 0.10 -13.50 -4.28
C LEU A 61 -1.08 -12.59 -3.89
N TYR A 62 -2.29 -13.15 -3.79
CA TYR A 62 -3.46 -12.40 -3.32
C TYR A 62 -3.32 -11.93 -1.88
N TYR A 63 -2.81 -12.79 -0.99
CA TYR A 63 -2.50 -12.39 0.39
C TYR A 63 -1.44 -11.29 0.43
N ASP A 64 -0.37 -11.38 -0.34
CA ASP A 64 0.66 -10.33 -0.38
C ASP A 64 0.09 -8.99 -0.86
N THR A 65 -0.79 -9.03 -1.87
CA THR A 65 -1.47 -7.85 -2.43
C THR A 65 -2.44 -7.25 -1.42
N PHE A 66 -3.18 -8.08 -0.70
CA PHE A 66 -4.07 -7.65 0.39
C PHE A 66 -3.28 -6.98 1.51
N LEU A 67 -2.20 -7.59 1.98
CA LEU A 67 -1.34 -7.03 3.03
C LEU A 67 -0.67 -5.73 2.59
N GLU A 68 -0.30 -5.60 1.32
CA GLU A 68 0.21 -4.34 0.76
C GLU A 68 -0.84 -3.23 0.81
N ASN A 69 -2.07 -3.51 0.37
CA ASN A 69 -3.14 -2.50 0.41
C ASN A 69 -3.50 -2.11 1.85
N LEU A 70 -3.58 -3.09 2.75
CA LEU A 70 -3.88 -2.85 4.17
C LEU A 70 -2.80 -1.99 4.83
N SER A 71 -1.53 -2.36 4.67
CA SER A 71 -0.40 -1.62 5.25
C SER A 71 -0.31 -0.18 4.74
N ARG A 72 -0.52 0.04 3.43
CA ARG A 72 -0.62 1.39 2.87
C ARG A 72 -1.78 2.18 3.45
N HIS A 73 -2.96 1.58 3.58
CA HIS A 73 -4.11 2.25 4.19
C HIS A 73 -3.88 2.63 5.66
N LEU A 74 -3.23 1.76 6.43
CA LEU A 74 -2.87 2.05 7.81
C LEU A 74 -1.86 3.19 7.91
N ALA A 75 -0.81 3.18 7.08
CA ALA A 75 0.20 4.22 7.09
C ALA A 75 -0.34 5.60 6.64
N LEU A 76 -1.19 5.64 5.61
CA LEU A 76 -1.77 6.88 5.09
C LEU A 76 -2.72 7.54 6.10
N ASN A 77 -3.49 6.74 6.84
CA ASN A 77 -4.42 7.22 7.86
C ASN A 77 -3.75 7.46 9.23
N GLY A 78 -2.43 7.28 9.34
CA GLY A 78 -1.68 7.48 10.59
C GLY A 78 -1.95 6.43 11.66
N GLY A 79 -2.28 5.20 11.26
CA GLY A 79 -2.81 4.14 12.12
C GLY A 79 -1.83 3.58 13.15
N VAL A 80 -0.51 3.67 12.94
CA VAL A 80 0.49 3.10 13.87
C VAL A 80 1.44 4.17 14.44
N GLY A 81 1.51 5.35 13.80
CA GLY A 81 2.20 6.52 14.34
C GLY A 81 3.73 6.48 14.17
N ILE A 82 4.24 5.51 13.41
CA ILE A 82 5.68 5.33 13.18
C ILE A 82 6.22 6.48 12.32
N ALA A 83 5.50 6.89 11.27
CA ALA A 83 5.89 8.04 10.45
C ALA A 83 5.95 9.32 11.29
N GLN A 84 5.01 9.53 12.20
CA GLN A 84 4.97 10.69 13.09
C GLN A 84 6.14 10.68 14.07
N PHE A 85 6.46 9.51 14.62
CA PHE A 85 7.64 9.32 15.48
C PHE A 85 8.94 9.63 14.73
N ILE A 86 9.11 9.12 13.51
CA ILE A 86 10.30 9.36 12.68
C ILE A 86 10.44 10.86 12.39
N LEU A 87 9.36 11.51 11.94
CA LEU A 87 9.37 12.95 11.64
C LEU A 87 9.69 13.81 12.86
N LYS A 88 9.20 13.43 14.04
CA LYS A 88 9.45 14.17 15.28
C LYS A 88 10.91 14.07 15.75
N ASN A 89 11.60 12.98 15.41
CA ASN A 89 12.98 12.73 15.82
C ASN A 89 14.02 13.09 14.76
N LEU A 90 13.62 13.30 13.51
CA LEU A 90 14.42 13.95 12.47
C LEU A 90 14.48 15.46 12.77
N LYS A 91 15.27 15.87 13.75
CA LYS A 91 15.70 17.27 13.88
C LYS A 91 16.56 17.62 12.65
N ASP A 92 16.34 18.81 12.07
CA ASP A 92 17.29 19.40 11.12
C ASP A 92 18.67 19.59 11.77
#